data_AF-A0A8S9WRF0-F1
#
_entry.id   AF-A0A8S9WRF0-F1
#
_cell.length_a   1.000
_cell.length_b   1.000
_cell.length_c   1.000
_cell.angle_alpha   90.00
_cell.angle_beta   90.00
_cell.angle_gamma   90.00
#
_symmetry.space_group_name_H-M   'P 1'
#
loop_
_entity.id
_entity.type
_entity.pdbx_description
1 polymer ?
#
loop_
_entity_poly.entity_id
_entity_poly.type
_entity_poly.pdbx_seq_one_letter_code
_entity_poly.pdbx_strand_id
1 'polypeptide(L)'
;MKKQGTINNYFKSSSKKFGLSPRKSPKKGEVATTELQKARRRRRSKKEIEEDKVKEEAWKKEMKLKKKALIAESRAKYNDFVKKWNMKREDLECEDLKELPNLHPVECKNLANEYFGDVAMFMEFFTAFNKILETKDFFPHGISFELLVRSITVNEPAGPLSDLLQLLLCRIFGLLEGELEEIKQTDLKVNPYLIPDRRNTEWNKLSALAARTDMWVRKHHGVPLAQLQLDTSTISEMVRLHLLTSGSVSDKSKEAKWRYELDKYDRLWLNF
;
A
#
# COMPACT_ATOMS: atom_id res chain seq x y z
N MET A 1 9.02 22.11 -0.75
CA MET A 1 9.93 20.94 -0.82
C MET A 1 11.37 21.40 -0.64
N LYS A 2 11.97 21.22 0.55
CA LYS A 2 13.38 21.53 0.80
C LYS A 2 14.23 20.41 0.18
N LYS A 3 15.06 20.74 -0.82
CA LYS A 3 16.00 19.79 -1.44
C LYS A 3 16.95 19.24 -0.37
N GLN A 4 16.94 17.93 -0.17
CA GLN A 4 17.93 17.24 0.66
C GLN A 4 19.33 17.52 0.11
N GLY A 5 20.20 18.05 0.96
CA GLY A 5 21.59 18.31 0.62
C GLY A 5 22.33 17.00 0.39
N THR A 6 23.09 16.91 -0.71
CA THR A 6 23.94 15.76 -1.01
C THR A 6 25.03 15.60 0.06
N ILE A 7 25.24 14.36 0.50
CA ILE A 7 26.20 13.93 1.55
C ILE A 7 27.64 14.44 1.31
N ASN A 8 27.98 14.81 0.07
CA ASN A 8 29.27 15.43 -0.30
C ASN A 8 29.63 16.69 0.49
N ASN A 9 28.68 17.34 1.17
CA ASN A 9 28.97 18.51 2.01
C ASN A 9 29.63 18.18 3.36
N TYR A 10 29.56 16.94 3.86
CA TYR A 10 30.11 16.56 5.17
C TYR A 10 31.60 16.18 5.16
N PHE A 11 32.20 15.90 3.98
CA PHE A 11 33.59 15.44 3.87
C PHE A 11 34.55 16.47 3.23
N LYS A 12 34.18 17.76 3.20
CA LYS A 12 35.14 18.81 2.82
C LYS A 12 36.26 18.87 3.86
N SER A 13 37.49 18.55 3.45
CA SER A 13 38.67 18.64 4.31
C SER A 13 38.81 20.06 4.86
N SER A 14 38.95 20.15 6.18
CA SER A 14 39.22 21.39 6.90
C SER A 14 40.64 21.87 6.57
N SER A 15 40.82 22.51 5.42
CA SER A 15 41.99 23.36 5.20
C SER A 15 41.85 24.62 6.07
N LYS A 16 42.28 24.51 7.34
CA LYS A 16 42.57 25.66 8.20
C LYS A 16 43.64 26.50 7.49
N LYS A 17 43.21 27.50 6.73
CA LYS A 17 44.05 28.64 6.34
C LYS A 17 44.31 29.45 7.59
N PHE A 18 45.50 29.31 8.18
CA PHE A 18 46.01 30.34 9.08
C PHE A 18 46.13 31.64 8.28
N GLY A 19 45.29 32.62 8.62
CA GLY A 19 45.34 33.95 8.07
C GLY A 19 46.61 34.66 8.54
N LEU A 20 47.45 35.04 7.59
CA LEU A 20 48.50 36.03 7.79
C LEU A 20 47.85 37.42 7.86
N SER A 21 47.98 38.07 9.01
CA SER A 21 47.63 39.49 9.22
C SER A 21 48.71 40.40 8.58
N PRO A 22 48.36 41.60 8.08
CA PRO A 22 49.25 42.38 7.21
C PRO A 22 50.40 43.06 7.97
N ARG A 23 51.60 42.98 7.39
CA ARG A 23 52.81 43.69 7.84
C ARG A 23 52.68 45.21 7.62
N LYS A 24 52.74 45.98 8.71
CA LYS A 24 53.15 47.39 8.71
C LYS A 24 54.68 47.47 8.51
N SER A 25 55.12 48.39 7.67
CA SER A 25 56.50 48.88 7.60
C SER A 25 56.79 49.81 8.80
N PRO A 26 58.04 49.86 9.31
CA PRO A 26 58.85 51.05 9.02
C PRO A 26 60.40 50.86 8.97
N LYS A 27 61.00 51.77 8.17
CA LYS A 27 62.27 52.54 8.30
C LYS A 27 63.67 51.88 8.32
N LYS A 28 64.57 52.67 7.69
CA LYS A 28 66.01 52.55 7.40
C LYS A 28 66.91 52.45 8.64
N GLY A 29 68.06 51.79 8.48
CA GLY A 29 69.25 51.92 9.33
C GLY A 29 70.38 50.93 8.94
N GLU A 30 71.52 51.50 8.51
CA GLU A 30 72.95 51.04 8.52
C GLU A 30 73.31 49.54 8.52
N VAL A 31 74.03 49.02 7.50
CA VAL A 31 75.49 49.09 7.19
C VAL A 31 76.35 48.09 7.98
N ALA A 32 77.15 47.34 7.21
CA ALA A 32 78.33 46.54 7.56
C ALA A 32 78.12 45.19 8.26
N THR A 33 78.18 44.11 7.47
CA THR A 33 79.18 43.01 7.58
C THR A 33 78.89 42.01 6.44
N THR A 34 79.31 42.35 5.21
CA THR A 34 78.92 41.61 4.00
C THR A 34 80.09 41.05 3.19
N GLU A 35 81.27 40.90 3.77
CA GLU A 35 82.46 40.49 3.00
C GLU A 35 83.09 39.16 3.48
N LEU A 36 83.05 38.82 4.77
CA LEU A 36 83.69 37.59 5.28
C LEU A 36 82.86 36.31 5.19
N GLN A 37 81.52 36.40 5.07
CA GLN A 37 80.66 35.23 4.89
C GLN A 37 80.36 34.87 3.41
N LYS A 38 80.66 35.76 2.45
CA LYS A 38 80.39 35.53 1.02
C LYS A 38 81.50 34.77 0.28
N ALA A 39 82.71 34.69 0.83
CA ALA A 39 83.82 33.97 0.22
C ALA A 39 83.77 32.43 0.41
N ARG A 40 83.10 31.93 1.46
CA ARG A 40 83.00 30.48 1.75
C ARG A 40 81.85 29.76 1.04
N ARG A 41 81.01 30.49 0.29
CA ARG A 41 79.81 29.97 -0.40
C ARG A 41 79.97 29.74 -1.91
N ARG A 42 81.14 30.05 -2.50
CA ARG A 42 81.37 30.04 -3.96
C ARG A 42 82.18 28.85 -4.51
N ARG A 43 82.26 27.74 -3.77
CA ARG A 43 82.72 26.44 -4.30
C ARG A 43 81.80 25.32 -3.82
N ARG A 44 80.53 25.36 -4.23
CA ARG A 44 79.74 24.14 -4.40
C ARG A 44 79.87 23.75 -5.86
N SER A 45 80.37 22.54 -6.09
CA SER A 45 80.56 22.00 -7.44
C SER A 45 79.22 21.99 -8.18
N LYS A 46 79.21 22.23 -9.50
CA LYS A 46 77.99 22.09 -10.34
C LYS A 46 77.25 20.76 -10.07
N LYS A 47 77.98 19.70 -9.71
CA LYS A 47 77.44 18.38 -9.35
C LYS A 47 76.55 18.39 -8.10
N GLU A 48 76.88 19.17 -7.08
CA GLU A 48 76.13 19.19 -5.81
C GLU A 48 74.77 19.90 -5.95
N ILE A 49 74.69 20.91 -6.82
CA ILE A 49 73.45 21.63 -7.14
C ILE A 49 72.53 20.76 -8.04
N GLU A 50 73.12 19.99 -8.95
CA GLU A 50 72.41 19.02 -9.79
C GLU A 50 71.81 17.90 -8.92
N GLU A 51 72.60 17.35 -7.98
CA GLU A 51 72.16 16.30 -7.06
C GLU A 51 71.04 16.76 -6.11
N ASP A 52 71.11 17.98 -5.59
CA ASP A 52 70.04 18.55 -4.75
C ASP A 52 68.75 18.79 -5.54
N LYS A 53 68.83 19.24 -6.80
CA LYS A 53 67.65 19.36 -7.68
C LYS A 53 67.02 18.00 -8.00
N VAL A 54 67.84 16.98 -8.26
CA VAL A 54 67.35 15.60 -8.50
C VAL A 54 66.68 15.03 -7.25
N LYS A 55 67.24 15.28 -6.05
CA LYS A 55 66.62 14.89 -4.77
C LYS A 55 65.32 15.63 -4.49
N GLU A 56 65.24 16.93 -4.78
CA GLU A 56 64.02 17.72 -4.59
C GLU A 56 62.90 17.32 -5.58
N GLU A 57 63.27 16.98 -6.82
CA GLU A 57 62.33 16.44 -7.80
C GLU A 57 61.84 15.03 -7.44
N ALA A 58 62.73 14.18 -6.92
CA ALA A 58 62.37 12.87 -6.39
C ALA A 58 61.41 12.99 -5.20
N TRP A 59 61.69 13.89 -4.24
CA TRP A 59 60.81 14.17 -3.10
C TRP A 59 59.44 14.73 -3.54
N LYS A 60 59.40 15.64 -4.52
CA LYS A 60 58.13 16.16 -5.07
C LYS A 60 57.33 15.08 -5.80
N LYS A 61 57.99 14.17 -6.52
CA LYS A 61 57.35 13.02 -7.17
C LYS A 61 56.79 12.04 -6.14
N GLU A 62 57.54 11.73 -5.08
CA GLU A 62 57.09 10.86 -3.99
C GLU A 62 55.90 11.46 -3.23
N MET A 63 55.93 12.76 -2.91
CA MET A 63 54.82 13.47 -2.27
C MET A 63 53.56 13.52 -3.13
N LYS A 64 53.70 13.69 -4.45
CA LYS A 64 52.57 13.61 -5.40
C LYS A 64 51.99 12.19 -5.45
N LEU A 65 52.83 11.16 -5.37
CA LEU A 65 52.38 9.76 -5.34
C LEU A 65 51.60 9.45 -4.06
N LYS A 66 52.11 9.85 -2.88
CA LYS A 66 51.43 9.68 -1.59
C LYS A 66 50.08 10.39 -1.55
N LYS A 67 49.98 11.62 -2.08
CA LYS A 67 48.70 12.34 -2.20
C LYS A 67 47.71 11.64 -3.14
N LYS A 68 48.17 11.13 -4.28
CA LYS A 68 47.32 10.36 -5.20
C LYS A 68 46.82 9.06 -4.55
N ALA A 69 47.68 8.37 -3.81
CA ALA A 69 47.31 7.16 -3.07
C ALA A 69 46.23 7.43 -2.01
N LEU A 70 46.38 8.48 -1.19
CA LEU A 70 45.37 8.90 -0.22
C LEU A 70 44.01 9.26 -0.87
N ILE A 71 44.04 9.92 -2.03
CA ILE A 71 42.81 10.26 -2.77
C ILE A 71 42.17 9.00 -3.37
N ALA A 72 42.97 8.06 -3.88
CA ALA A 72 42.48 6.79 -4.40
C ALA A 72 41.86 5.93 -3.29
N GLU A 73 42.51 5.87 -2.11
CA GLU A 73 42.03 5.13 -0.95
C GLU A 73 40.73 5.72 -0.39
N SER A 74 40.65 7.05 -0.28
CA SER A 74 39.42 7.73 0.16
C SER A 74 38.27 7.55 -0.84
N ARG A 75 38.56 7.55 -2.15
CA ARG A 75 37.57 7.21 -3.19
C ARG A 75 37.14 5.74 -3.13
N ALA A 76 38.05 4.82 -2.87
CA ALA A 76 37.74 3.40 -2.73
C ALA A 76 36.80 3.17 -1.53
N LYS A 77 37.14 3.73 -0.37
CA LYS A 77 36.29 3.69 0.84
C LYS A 77 34.89 4.28 0.59
N TYR A 78 34.81 5.39 -0.13
CA TYR A 78 33.54 6.00 -0.50
C TYR A 78 32.72 5.10 -1.45
N ASN A 79 33.36 4.52 -2.47
CA ASN A 79 32.68 3.62 -3.39
C ASN A 79 32.18 2.35 -2.70
N ASP A 80 32.95 1.80 -1.75
CA ASP A 80 32.52 0.63 -0.97
C ASP A 80 31.36 0.97 -0.04
N PHE A 81 31.35 2.16 0.56
CA PHE A 81 30.20 2.66 1.32
C PHE A 81 28.94 2.78 0.45
N VAL A 82 29.05 3.42 -0.72
CA VAL A 82 27.91 3.60 -1.64
C VAL A 82 27.38 2.26 -2.15
N LYS A 83 28.27 1.29 -2.43
CA LYS A 83 27.87 -0.07 -2.81
C LYS A 83 27.06 -0.74 -1.70
N LYS A 84 27.55 -0.71 -0.46
CA LYS A 84 26.83 -1.26 0.70
C LYS A 84 25.50 -0.56 0.95
N TRP A 85 25.46 0.77 0.79
CA TRP A 85 24.24 1.55 0.96
C TRP A 85 23.16 1.19 -0.07
N ASN A 86 23.56 0.97 -1.32
CA ASN A 86 22.67 0.65 -2.44
C ASN A 86 22.33 -0.84 -2.56
N MET A 87 22.89 -1.72 -1.72
CA MET A 87 22.45 -3.11 -1.67
C MET A 87 20.99 -3.16 -1.22
N LYS A 88 20.19 -3.96 -1.93
CA LYS A 88 18.85 -4.34 -1.47
C LYS A 88 19.01 -5.07 -0.15
N ARG A 89 18.40 -4.53 0.90
CA ARG A 89 18.42 -5.05 2.27
C ARG A 89 16.99 -5.36 2.67
N GLU A 90 16.82 -6.33 3.55
CA GLU A 90 15.51 -6.53 4.17
C GLU A 90 15.22 -5.38 5.13
N ASP A 91 13.95 -4.98 5.24
CA ASP A 91 13.53 -3.79 6.01
C ASP A 91 13.97 -3.88 7.48
N LEU A 92 14.04 -5.11 8.02
CA LEU A 92 14.52 -5.41 9.38
C LEU A 92 16.03 -5.22 9.59
N GLU A 93 16.81 -5.18 8.50
CA GLU A 93 18.27 -4.97 8.53
C GLU A 93 18.64 -3.48 8.42
N CYS A 94 17.65 -2.60 8.27
CA CYS A 94 17.84 -1.16 8.18
C CYS A 94 18.06 -0.57 9.58
N GLU A 95 19.21 0.08 9.79
CA GLU A 95 19.57 0.71 11.07
C GLU A 95 18.79 2.02 11.35
N ASP A 96 17.98 2.50 10.40
CA ASP A 96 17.18 3.73 10.49
C ASP A 96 15.67 3.48 10.73
N LEU A 97 15.31 2.25 11.11
CA LEU A 97 13.97 1.94 11.58
C LEU A 97 13.59 2.87 12.73
N LYS A 98 12.46 3.56 12.56
CA LYS A 98 11.86 4.38 13.60
C LYS A 98 10.76 3.59 14.28
N GLU A 99 10.63 3.77 15.59
CA GLU A 99 9.46 3.29 16.30
C GLU A 99 8.19 3.86 15.64
N LEU A 100 7.17 2.99 15.50
CA LEU A 100 5.87 3.43 15.05
C LEU A 100 5.37 4.52 16.01
N PRO A 101 4.74 5.59 15.49
CA PRO A 101 4.14 6.58 16.36
C PRO A 101 3.09 5.91 17.25
N ASN A 102 2.99 6.38 18.49
CA ASN A 102 1.96 5.89 19.41
C ASN A 102 0.57 6.09 18.79
N LEU A 103 -0.09 4.97 18.50
CA LEU A 103 -1.44 4.96 17.95
C LEU A 103 -2.40 5.44 19.04
N HIS A 104 -3.14 6.50 18.74
CA HIS A 104 -4.21 6.99 19.62
C HIS A 104 -5.52 6.36 19.15
N PRO A 105 -6.29 5.72 20.04
CA PRO A 105 -7.60 5.18 19.70
C PRO A 105 -8.51 6.28 19.15
N VAL A 106 -9.34 5.93 18.16
CA VAL A 106 -10.36 6.85 17.64
C VAL A 106 -11.51 6.86 18.63
N GLU A 107 -11.69 7.98 19.34
CA GLU A 107 -12.78 8.14 20.30
C GLU A 107 -14.12 8.23 19.56
N CYS A 108 -14.86 7.12 19.51
CA CYS A 108 -16.21 7.06 18.96
C CYS A 108 -17.23 7.09 20.10
N LYS A 109 -18.11 8.09 20.15
CA LYS A 109 -19.06 8.29 21.29
C LYS A 109 -19.94 7.06 21.59
N ASN A 110 -20.36 6.33 20.56
CA ASN A 110 -21.32 5.24 20.68
C ASN A 110 -20.83 3.93 20.04
N LEU A 111 -19.52 3.77 19.85
CA LEU A 111 -18.96 2.57 19.22
C LEU A 111 -17.72 2.11 19.99
N ALA A 112 -17.69 0.85 20.40
CA ALA A 112 -16.47 0.26 20.94
C ALA A 112 -15.39 0.24 19.85
N ASN A 113 -14.15 0.59 20.20
CA ASN A 113 -13.05 0.76 19.24
C ASN A 113 -12.75 -0.52 18.42
N GLU A 114 -13.09 -1.69 18.97
CA GLU A 114 -12.97 -2.99 18.30
C GLU A 114 -13.83 -3.07 17.01
N TYR A 115 -15.00 -2.43 16.99
CA TYR A 115 -15.93 -2.44 15.86
C TYR A 115 -15.71 -1.32 14.86
N PHE A 116 -14.76 -0.40 15.11
CA PHE A 116 -14.48 0.70 14.18
C PHE A 116 -14.09 0.17 12.79
N GLY A 117 -13.27 -0.88 12.75
CA GLY A 117 -12.85 -1.53 11.51
C GLY A 117 -14.03 -2.09 10.73
N ASP A 118 -14.99 -2.73 11.40
CA ASP A 118 -16.17 -3.31 10.75
C ASP A 118 -17.06 -2.22 10.15
N VAL A 119 -17.28 -1.11 10.88
CA VAL A 119 -18.05 0.03 10.35
C VAL A 119 -17.34 0.68 9.17
N ALA A 120 -16.01 0.83 9.23
CA ALA A 120 -15.21 1.33 8.12
C ALA A 120 -15.29 0.42 6.89
N MET A 121 -15.27 -0.90 7.09
CA MET A 121 -15.46 -1.88 6.03
C MET A 121 -16.86 -1.75 5.40
N PHE A 122 -17.92 -1.58 6.19
CA PHE A 122 -19.26 -1.34 5.65
C PHE A 122 -19.34 -0.02 4.88
N MET A 123 -18.74 1.06 5.38
CA MET A 123 -18.65 2.33 4.64
C MET A 123 -17.98 2.15 3.27
N GLU A 124 -16.86 1.41 3.23
CA GLU A 124 -16.16 1.12 1.98
C GLU A 124 -17.03 0.29 1.04
N PHE A 125 -17.68 -0.77 1.53
CA PHE A 125 -18.59 -1.61 0.76
C PHE A 125 -19.70 -0.78 0.10
N PHE A 126 -20.43 0.04 0.86
CA PHE A 126 -21.51 0.86 0.30
C PHE A 126 -21.01 1.91 -0.69
N THR A 127 -19.78 2.40 -0.51
CA THR A 127 -19.16 3.36 -1.43
C THR A 127 -18.72 2.67 -2.72
N ALA A 128 -18.06 1.52 -2.63
CA ALA A 128 -17.54 0.76 -3.76
C ALA A 128 -18.67 0.19 -4.65
N PHE A 129 -19.73 -0.33 -4.02
CA PHE A 129 -20.85 -0.96 -4.71
C PHE A 129 -22.03 -0.01 -4.92
N ASN A 130 -21.86 1.30 -4.76
CA ASN A 130 -22.94 2.28 -4.86
C ASN A 130 -23.67 2.22 -6.22
N LYS A 131 -22.95 1.93 -7.31
CA LYS A 131 -23.57 1.79 -8.64
C LYS A 131 -24.56 0.62 -8.73
N ILE A 132 -24.31 -0.46 -8.00
CA ILE A 132 -25.16 -1.66 -8.00
C ILE A 132 -26.27 -1.49 -6.96
N LEU A 133 -25.92 -0.93 -5.80
CA LEU A 133 -26.85 -0.78 -4.68
C LEU A 133 -27.78 0.42 -4.85
N GLU A 134 -27.38 1.44 -5.61
CA GLU A 134 -28.12 2.70 -5.81
C GLU A 134 -28.59 3.26 -4.45
N THR A 135 -27.64 3.43 -3.53
CA THR A 135 -27.88 3.75 -2.12
C THR A 135 -28.73 4.99 -1.89
N LYS A 136 -28.79 5.91 -2.87
CA LYS A 136 -29.54 7.16 -2.81
C LYS A 136 -31.05 6.98 -2.79
N ASP A 137 -31.56 5.85 -3.29
CA ASP A 137 -33.00 5.55 -3.29
C ASP A 137 -33.53 5.36 -1.87
N PHE A 138 -32.70 4.81 -0.98
CA PHE A 138 -33.02 4.59 0.43
C PHE A 138 -32.43 5.67 1.34
N PHE A 139 -31.25 6.19 0.99
CA PHE A 139 -30.51 7.18 1.76
C PHE A 139 -30.19 8.39 0.88
N PRO A 140 -31.09 9.39 0.76
CA PRO A 140 -30.92 10.54 -0.13
C PRO A 140 -29.63 11.33 0.13
N HIS A 141 -29.17 11.35 1.38
CA HIS A 141 -27.94 12.02 1.82
C HIS A 141 -26.72 11.08 1.86
N GLY A 142 -26.86 9.86 1.37
CA GLY A 142 -25.85 8.81 1.44
C GLY A 142 -25.77 8.13 2.82
N ILE A 143 -24.92 7.11 2.89
CA ILE A 143 -24.67 6.32 4.10
C ILE A 143 -23.48 6.95 4.80
N SER A 144 -23.71 7.55 5.97
CA SER A 144 -22.67 8.16 6.80
C SER A 144 -22.16 7.19 7.86
N PHE A 145 -20.96 7.48 8.39
CA PHE A 145 -20.39 6.70 9.50
C PHE A 145 -21.34 6.68 10.72
N GLU A 146 -21.92 7.83 11.08
CA GLU A 146 -22.86 7.94 12.19
C GLU A 146 -24.13 7.11 11.97
N LEU A 147 -24.63 7.05 10.74
CA LEU A 147 -25.80 6.25 10.38
C LEU A 147 -25.53 4.76 10.56
N LEU A 148 -24.35 4.28 10.13
CA LEU A 148 -23.93 2.90 10.33
C LEU A 148 -23.65 2.57 11.79
N VAL A 149 -23.05 3.48 12.55
CA VAL A 149 -22.88 3.28 14.00
C VAL A 149 -24.25 3.15 14.67
N ARG A 150 -25.21 4.03 14.32
CA ARG A 150 -26.57 3.98 14.86
C ARG A 150 -27.27 2.68 14.50
N SER A 151 -27.10 2.16 13.28
CA SER A 151 -27.77 0.93 12.83
C SER A 151 -27.39 -0.30 13.68
N ILE A 152 -26.16 -0.35 14.20
CA ILE A 152 -25.68 -1.49 15.01
C ILE A 152 -25.82 -1.27 16.52
N THR A 153 -25.89 -0.02 16.97
CA THR A 153 -25.90 0.31 18.41
C THR A 153 -27.28 0.62 18.97
N VAL A 154 -28.19 1.11 18.14
CA VAL A 154 -29.53 1.52 18.57
C VAL A 154 -30.56 0.52 18.05
N ASN A 155 -31.35 -0.04 18.96
CA ASN A 155 -32.45 -0.94 18.61
C ASN A 155 -33.69 -0.14 18.21
N GLU A 156 -33.81 0.16 16.93
CA GLU A 156 -34.95 0.85 16.33
C GLU A 156 -35.58 -0.02 15.23
N PRO A 157 -36.82 -0.53 15.43
CA PRO A 157 -37.50 -1.37 14.43
C PRO A 157 -37.66 -0.71 13.06
N ALA A 158 -37.92 0.60 13.05
CA ALA A 158 -38.00 1.43 11.85
C ALA A 158 -36.79 2.40 11.79
N GLY A 159 -35.61 1.87 12.11
CA GLY A 159 -34.35 2.61 12.09
C GLY A 159 -33.46 2.26 10.88
N PRO A 160 -32.24 2.82 10.85
CA PRO A 160 -31.33 2.68 9.72
C PRO A 160 -30.95 1.23 9.40
N LEU A 161 -30.94 0.33 10.40
CA LEU A 161 -30.67 -1.09 10.16
C LEU A 161 -31.74 -1.72 9.27
N SER A 162 -33.02 -1.42 9.54
CA SER A 162 -34.13 -1.93 8.72
C SER A 162 -33.99 -1.42 7.30
N ASP A 163 -33.68 -0.14 7.10
CA ASP A 163 -33.52 0.45 5.76
C ASP A 163 -32.34 -0.16 5.01
N LEU A 164 -31.22 -0.43 5.70
CA LEU A 164 -30.06 -1.11 5.11
C LEU A 164 -30.42 -2.54 4.69
N LEU A 165 -31.12 -3.30 5.52
CA LEU A 165 -31.55 -4.66 5.18
C LEU A 165 -32.54 -4.66 4.03
N GLN A 166 -33.47 -3.69 4.00
CA GLN A 166 -34.42 -3.53 2.90
C GLN A 166 -33.70 -3.21 1.58
N LEU A 167 -32.77 -2.25 1.60
CA LEU A 167 -31.90 -1.92 0.47
C LEU A 167 -31.19 -3.18 -0.05
N LEU A 168 -30.50 -3.92 0.83
CA LEU A 168 -29.73 -5.09 0.44
C LEU A 168 -30.63 -6.18 -0.15
N LEU A 169 -31.76 -6.51 0.49
CA LEU A 169 -32.67 -7.54 -0.01
C LEU A 169 -33.33 -7.16 -1.32
N CYS A 170 -33.79 -5.91 -1.47
CA CYS A 170 -34.33 -5.40 -2.74
C CYS A 170 -33.32 -5.57 -3.87
N ARG A 171 -32.06 -5.21 -3.63
CA ARG A 171 -30.99 -5.33 -4.65
C ARG A 171 -30.63 -6.77 -4.93
N ILE A 172 -30.55 -7.63 -3.91
CA ILE A 172 -30.33 -9.07 -4.09
C ILE A 172 -31.44 -9.67 -4.95
N PHE A 173 -32.71 -9.40 -4.65
CA PHE A 173 -33.83 -9.96 -5.43
C PHE A 173 -33.86 -9.43 -6.86
N GLY A 174 -33.60 -8.14 -7.08
CA GLY A 174 -33.50 -7.56 -8.42
C GLY A 174 -32.36 -8.19 -9.24
N LEU A 175 -31.18 -8.41 -8.62
CA LEU A 175 -30.06 -9.08 -9.28
C LEU A 175 -30.37 -10.54 -9.62
N LEU A 176 -31.02 -11.27 -8.71
CA LEU A 176 -31.42 -12.67 -8.94
C LEU A 176 -32.49 -12.79 -10.04
N GLU A 177 -33.41 -11.83 -10.12
CA GLU A 177 -34.41 -11.79 -11.19
C GLU A 177 -33.77 -11.49 -12.55
N GLY A 178 -32.83 -10.54 -12.59
CA GLY A 178 -32.02 -10.27 -13.78
C GLY A 178 -31.22 -11.48 -14.25
N GLU A 179 -30.54 -12.17 -13.31
CA GLU A 179 -29.82 -13.42 -13.57
C GLU A 179 -30.74 -14.47 -14.21
N LEU A 180 -31.94 -14.66 -13.62
CA LEU A 180 -32.90 -15.64 -14.11
C LEU A 180 -33.42 -15.30 -15.51
N GLU A 181 -33.59 -14.02 -15.83
CA GLU A 181 -34.05 -13.57 -17.14
C GLU A 181 -32.97 -13.77 -18.22
N GLU A 182 -31.71 -13.45 -17.91
CA GLU A 182 -30.57 -13.74 -18.79
C GLU A 182 -30.46 -15.26 -19.07
N ILE A 183 -30.64 -16.10 -18.04
CA ILE A 183 -30.62 -17.56 -18.19
C ILE A 183 -31.73 -18.03 -19.13
N LYS A 184 -32.95 -17.47 -19.04
CA LYS A 184 -34.06 -17.82 -19.95
C LYS A 184 -33.76 -17.45 -21.40
N GLN A 185 -33.09 -16.32 -21.62
CA GLN A 185 -32.74 -15.82 -22.95
C GLN A 185 -31.58 -16.59 -23.58
N THR A 186 -30.73 -17.22 -22.77
CA THR A 186 -29.63 -18.05 -23.29
C THR A 186 -30.10 -19.44 -23.74
N ASP A 187 -29.76 -19.78 -24.99
CA ASP A 187 -29.97 -21.13 -25.56
C ASP A 187 -28.92 -22.14 -25.06
N LEU A 188 -28.85 -22.30 -23.74
CA LEU A 188 -27.96 -23.27 -23.11
C LEU A 188 -28.55 -24.67 -23.20
N LYS A 189 -27.93 -25.50 -24.06
CA LYS A 189 -28.13 -26.95 -23.99
C LYS A 189 -27.55 -27.46 -22.67
N VAL A 190 -28.44 -28.02 -21.87
CA VAL A 190 -28.16 -28.74 -20.63
C VAL A 190 -27.09 -29.78 -20.89
N ASN A 191 -25.97 -29.70 -20.16
CA ASN A 191 -24.96 -30.75 -20.15
C ASN A 191 -25.18 -31.62 -18.89
N PRO A 192 -25.54 -32.91 -19.04
CA PRO A 192 -25.72 -33.83 -17.91
C PRO A 192 -24.46 -34.00 -17.04
N TYR A 193 -23.28 -33.65 -17.55
CA TYR A 193 -22.01 -33.74 -16.81
C TYR A 193 -21.70 -32.51 -15.93
N LEU A 194 -22.51 -31.43 -16.02
CA LEU A 194 -22.38 -30.22 -15.17
C LEU A 194 -23.32 -30.25 -13.95
N ILE A 195 -23.87 -31.42 -13.61
CA ILE A 195 -24.62 -31.59 -12.37
C ILE A 195 -23.62 -31.42 -11.21
N PRO A 196 -23.92 -30.58 -10.20
CA PRO A 196 -23.08 -30.42 -9.02
C PRO A 196 -22.69 -31.79 -8.45
N ASP A 197 -21.45 -31.94 -8.00
CA ASP A 197 -20.94 -33.21 -7.49
C ASP A 197 -21.82 -33.70 -6.33
N ARG A 198 -22.72 -34.64 -6.64
CA ARG A 198 -23.70 -35.20 -5.70
C ARG A 198 -23.05 -36.03 -4.59
N ARG A 199 -21.71 -36.17 -4.56
CA ARG A 199 -20.99 -36.92 -3.54
C ARG A 199 -20.97 -36.24 -2.16
N ASN A 200 -21.21 -34.93 -2.08
CA ASN A 200 -21.35 -34.25 -0.78
C ASN A 200 -22.79 -34.40 -0.24
N THR A 201 -22.97 -35.41 0.60
CA THR A 201 -24.26 -35.76 1.22
C THR A 201 -24.85 -34.64 2.07
N GLU A 202 -24.03 -33.85 2.75
CA GLU A 202 -24.49 -32.73 3.60
C GLU A 202 -24.96 -31.55 2.76
N TRP A 203 -24.23 -31.20 1.71
CA TRP A 203 -24.64 -30.15 0.76
C TRP A 203 -25.99 -30.48 0.12
N ASN A 204 -26.19 -31.72 -0.32
CA ASN A 204 -27.46 -32.15 -0.91
C ASN A 204 -28.63 -32.03 0.07
N LYS A 205 -28.42 -32.38 1.35
CA LYS A 205 -29.44 -32.21 2.39
C LYS A 205 -29.80 -30.75 2.60
N LEU A 206 -28.80 -29.87 2.69
CA LEU A 206 -29.00 -28.42 2.85
C LEU A 206 -29.72 -27.81 1.65
N SER A 207 -29.31 -28.16 0.44
CA SER A 207 -29.97 -27.72 -0.80
C SER A 207 -31.41 -28.22 -0.89
N ALA A 208 -31.69 -29.47 -0.54
CA ALA A 208 -33.05 -30.01 -0.50
C ALA A 208 -33.92 -29.37 0.60
N LEU A 209 -33.33 -28.97 1.73
CA LEU A 209 -34.01 -28.17 2.75
C LEU A 209 -34.35 -26.79 2.19
N ALA A 210 -33.40 -26.12 1.53
CA ALA A 210 -33.63 -24.81 0.95
C ALA A 210 -34.71 -24.82 -0.14
N ALA A 211 -34.70 -25.82 -1.02
CA ALA A 211 -35.75 -26.03 -2.03
C ALA A 211 -37.12 -26.29 -1.39
N ARG A 212 -37.18 -27.06 -0.29
CA ARG A 212 -38.42 -27.26 0.46
C ARG A 212 -38.92 -25.96 1.08
N THR A 213 -38.04 -25.11 1.60
CA THR A 213 -38.42 -23.80 2.11
C THR A 213 -38.96 -22.90 1.00
N ASP A 214 -38.33 -22.86 -0.18
CA ASP A 214 -38.84 -22.06 -1.31
C ASP A 214 -40.23 -22.53 -1.74
N MET A 215 -40.45 -23.84 -1.83
CA MET A 215 -41.79 -24.41 -2.08
C MET A 215 -42.79 -24.06 -0.97
N TRP A 216 -42.35 -24.08 0.29
CA TRP A 216 -43.19 -23.71 1.42
C TRP A 216 -43.62 -22.24 1.33
N VAL A 217 -42.68 -21.33 1.02
CA VAL A 217 -42.98 -19.90 0.84
C VAL A 217 -44.03 -19.71 -0.25
N ARG A 218 -43.82 -20.30 -1.43
CA ARG A 218 -44.78 -20.21 -2.55
C ARG A 218 -46.15 -20.78 -2.19
N LYS A 219 -46.18 -21.90 -1.47
CA LYS A 219 -47.42 -22.57 -1.07
C LYS A 219 -48.23 -21.72 -0.09
N HIS A 220 -47.58 -21.09 0.89
CA HIS A 220 -48.26 -20.37 1.97
C HIS A 220 -48.52 -18.89 1.66
N HIS A 221 -47.65 -18.24 0.89
CA HIS A 221 -47.80 -16.84 0.52
C HIS A 221 -48.36 -16.63 -0.90
N GLY A 222 -48.45 -17.68 -1.72
CA GLY A 222 -48.99 -17.62 -3.08
C GLY A 222 -48.07 -16.97 -4.12
N VAL A 223 -46.95 -16.40 -3.69
CA VAL A 223 -45.97 -15.71 -4.55
C VAL A 223 -44.53 -16.14 -4.23
N PRO A 224 -43.57 -15.97 -5.15
CA PRO A 224 -42.15 -16.16 -4.86
C PRO A 224 -41.66 -15.21 -3.76
N LEU A 225 -40.59 -15.59 -3.04
CA LEU A 225 -40.00 -14.79 -1.97
C LEU A 225 -39.67 -13.35 -2.42
N ALA A 226 -39.13 -13.17 -3.63
CA ALA A 226 -38.78 -11.87 -4.19
C ALA A 226 -39.98 -10.92 -4.40
N GLN A 227 -41.21 -11.44 -4.42
CA GLN A 227 -42.44 -10.67 -4.63
C GLN A 227 -43.21 -10.40 -3.33
N LEU A 228 -42.68 -10.84 -2.18
CA LEU A 228 -43.28 -10.51 -0.88
C LEU A 228 -43.03 -9.06 -0.51
N GLN A 229 -43.98 -8.47 0.22
CA GLN A 229 -43.87 -7.11 0.73
C GLN A 229 -42.74 -7.01 1.74
N LEU A 230 -41.85 -6.05 1.50
CA LEU A 230 -40.67 -5.79 2.30
C LEU A 230 -40.89 -4.50 3.09
N ASP A 231 -41.27 -4.66 4.36
CA ASP A 231 -41.57 -3.57 5.29
C ASP A 231 -40.80 -3.78 6.60
N THR A 232 -40.73 -2.74 7.43
CA THR A 232 -40.05 -2.78 8.73
C THR A 232 -40.58 -3.87 9.67
N SER A 233 -41.85 -4.25 9.56
CA SER A 233 -42.45 -5.34 10.36
C SER A 233 -42.24 -6.73 9.76
N THR A 234 -41.89 -6.85 8.48
CA THR A 234 -41.68 -8.13 7.79
C THR A 234 -40.22 -8.45 7.53
N ILE A 235 -39.32 -7.46 7.67
CA ILE A 235 -37.90 -7.55 7.31
C ILE A 235 -37.18 -8.72 7.98
N SER A 236 -37.40 -8.97 9.27
CA SER A 236 -36.76 -10.08 9.98
C SER A 236 -37.17 -11.44 9.43
N GLU A 237 -38.45 -11.59 9.07
CA GLU A 237 -38.97 -12.81 8.46
C GLU A 237 -38.44 -12.96 7.02
N MET A 238 -38.37 -11.86 6.26
CA MET A 238 -37.80 -11.84 4.92
C MET A 238 -36.33 -12.25 4.90
N VAL A 239 -35.52 -11.75 5.85
CA VAL A 239 -34.13 -12.19 6.02
C VAL A 239 -34.06 -13.67 6.38
N ARG A 240 -34.90 -14.14 7.32
CA ARG A 240 -34.94 -15.55 7.72
C ARG A 240 -35.27 -16.46 6.54
N LEU A 241 -36.30 -16.12 5.76
CA LEU A 241 -36.71 -16.87 4.57
C LEU A 241 -35.64 -16.83 3.49
N HIS A 242 -34.99 -15.68 3.28
CA HIS A 242 -33.88 -15.56 2.32
C HIS A 242 -32.72 -16.48 2.69
N LEU A 243 -32.28 -16.48 3.95
CA LEU A 243 -31.21 -17.36 4.43
C LEU A 243 -31.59 -18.85 4.32
N LEU A 244 -32.84 -19.20 4.61
CA LEU A 244 -33.31 -20.58 4.52
C LEU A 244 -33.51 -21.06 3.08
N THR A 245 -33.76 -20.16 2.13
CA THR A 245 -33.92 -20.50 0.70
C THR A 245 -32.62 -20.37 -0.08
N SER A 246 -31.63 -19.66 0.46
CA SER A 246 -30.30 -19.56 -0.12
C SER A 246 -29.67 -20.92 -0.34
N GLY A 247 -29.12 -21.12 -1.54
CA GLY A 247 -28.51 -22.39 -1.91
C GLY A 247 -29.52 -23.48 -2.31
N SER A 248 -30.81 -23.17 -2.48
CA SER A 248 -31.71 -24.06 -3.20
C SER A 248 -31.17 -24.25 -4.61
N VAL A 249 -30.56 -25.40 -4.89
CA VAL A 249 -30.09 -25.71 -6.24
C VAL A 249 -31.31 -25.80 -7.12
N SER A 250 -31.41 -24.91 -8.10
CA SER A 250 -32.33 -25.10 -9.21
C SER A 250 -31.95 -26.43 -9.87
N ASP A 251 -32.85 -27.41 -9.84
CA ASP A 251 -32.71 -28.71 -10.50
C ASP A 251 -32.52 -28.59 -12.04
N LYS A 252 -32.51 -27.35 -12.53
CA LYS A 252 -32.25 -26.93 -13.88
C LYS A 252 -30.74 -26.69 -14.04
N SER A 253 -30.11 -27.64 -14.72
CA SER A 253 -28.74 -27.60 -15.21
C SER A 253 -28.40 -26.40 -16.12
N LYS A 254 -29.38 -25.59 -16.54
CA LYS A 254 -29.12 -24.40 -17.36
C LYS A 254 -28.48 -23.29 -16.51
N GLU A 255 -29.00 -23.06 -15.31
CA GLU A 255 -28.53 -22.07 -14.34
C GLU A 255 -27.09 -22.41 -13.90
N ALA A 256 -26.82 -23.68 -13.59
CA ALA A 256 -25.47 -24.13 -13.23
C ALA A 256 -24.47 -23.96 -14.39
N LYS A 257 -24.90 -24.24 -15.63
CA LYS A 257 -24.07 -24.07 -16.82
C LYS A 257 -23.80 -22.60 -17.13
N TRP A 258 -24.83 -21.75 -17.02
CA TRP A 258 -24.73 -20.31 -17.24
C TRP A 258 -23.70 -19.68 -16.30
N ARG A 259 -23.74 -20.02 -15.00
CA ARG A 259 -22.75 -19.55 -14.01
C ARG A 259 -21.32 -19.99 -14.34
N TYR A 260 -21.15 -21.23 -14.81
CA TYR A 260 -19.85 -21.74 -15.24
C TYR A 260 -19.32 -21.03 -16.50
N GLU A 261 -20.20 -20.70 -17.46
CA GLU A 261 -19.80 -19.95 -18.64
C GLU A 261 -19.35 -18.53 -18.28
N LEU A 262 -20.05 -17.82 -17.39
CA LEU A 262 -19.64 -16.52 -16.87
C LEU A 262 -18.26 -16.52 -16.20
N ASP A 263 -18.02 -17.46 -15.30
CA ASP A 263 -16.73 -17.59 -14.61
C ASP A 263 -15.57 -17.82 -15.60
N LYS A 264 -15.81 -18.54 -16.70
CA LYS A 264 -14.83 -18.67 -17.77
C LYS A 264 -14.51 -17.34 -18.46
N TYR A 265 -15.52 -16.48 -18.67
CA TYR A 265 -15.33 -15.16 -19.27
C TYR A 265 -14.65 -14.18 -18.29
N ASP A 266 -14.99 -14.21 -17.00
CA ASP A 266 -14.39 -13.34 -15.98
C ASP A 266 -12.90 -13.65 -15.74
N ARG A 267 -12.51 -14.93 -15.78
CA ARG A 267 -11.09 -15.33 -15.70
C ARG A 267 -10.24 -14.87 -16.90
N LEU A 268 -10.86 -14.53 -18.04
CA LEU A 268 -10.13 -13.97 -19.18
C LEU A 268 -9.78 -12.49 -18.97
N TRP A 269 -10.54 -11.77 -18.14
CA TRP A 269 -10.27 -10.36 -17.80
C TRP A 269 -9.18 -10.18 -16.75
N LEU A 270 -8.91 -11.19 -15.91
CA LEU A 270 -7.83 -11.17 -14.92
C LEU A 270 -6.44 -11.52 -15.49
N ASN A 271 -6.36 -11.84 -16.79
CA ASN A 271 -5.11 -12.15 -17.50
C ASN A 271 -4.59 -11.01 -18.38
N PHE A 272 -5.08 -9.78 -18.20
CA PHE A 272 -4.58 -8.56 -18.82
C PHE A 272 -4.13 -7.53 -17.78
#